data_AF-F4P9W5-F1
#
_entry.id   AF-F4P9W5-F1
#
_cell.length_a   1.000
_cell.length_b   1.000
_cell.length_c   1.000
_cell.angle_alpha   90.00
_cell.angle_beta   90.00
_cell.angle_gamma   90.00
#
_symmetry.space_group_name_H-M   'P 1'
#
loop_
_entity.id
_entity.type
_entity.pdbx_description
1 polymer ?
#
loop_
_entity_poly.entity_id
_entity_poly.type
_entity_poly.pdbx_seq_one_letter_code
_entity_poly.pdbx_strand_id
1 'polypeptide(L)'
;MAGVLLSSFTIQSVLSPLVQRLLPQALLGWDFLGGFLLATPKKRTTHRTKRIKLAPKWLKPMKNIQQCPICGADKLIHHICPKCLKTLKQAQ
;
A
#
# COMPACT_ATOMS: atom_id res chain seq x y z
N MET A 1 22.68 -14.39 47.28
CA MET A 1 24.08 -14.85 47.27
C MET A 1 24.08 -16.35 47.11
N ALA A 2 24.59 -16.85 45.98
CA ALA A 2 24.76 -18.26 45.57
C ALA A 2 23.46 -19.09 45.46
N GLY A 3 23.18 -19.84 44.39
CA GLY A 3 23.97 -20.22 43.23
C GLY A 3 23.03 -20.82 42.19
N VAL A 4 23.35 -20.57 40.93
CA VAL A 4 22.53 -20.76 39.75
C VAL A 4 22.19 -22.24 39.52
N LEU A 5 20.90 -22.48 39.32
CA LEU A 5 20.30 -23.74 38.87
C LEU A 5 20.67 -24.02 37.40
N LEU A 6 21.10 -25.25 37.18
CA LEU A 6 20.64 -26.18 36.14
C LEU A 6 20.56 -25.71 34.68
N SER A 7 21.03 -26.64 33.86
CA SER A 7 20.63 -26.92 32.48
C SER A 7 21.16 -25.96 31.43
N SER A 8 22.31 -26.38 30.89
CA SER A 8 22.66 -26.24 29.49
C SER A 8 21.42 -26.50 28.61
N PHE A 9 20.77 -25.42 28.21
CA PHE A 9 19.75 -25.39 27.17
C PHE A 9 20.40 -25.79 25.84
N THR A 10 20.60 -27.07 25.60
CA THR A 10 20.76 -27.60 24.24
C THR A 10 19.38 -27.79 23.63
N ILE A 11 18.69 -26.67 23.38
CA ILE A 11 17.55 -26.64 22.44
C ILE A 11 18.12 -26.14 21.12
N GLN A 12 18.83 -27.03 20.43
CA GLN A 12 19.37 -26.77 19.10
C GLN A 12 19.16 -27.99 18.20
N SER A 13 17.90 -28.44 18.06
CA SER A 13 17.59 -29.53 17.13
C SER A 13 16.10 -29.65 16.77
N VAL A 14 15.44 -28.57 16.33
CA VAL A 14 14.05 -28.70 15.79
C VAL A 14 13.81 -27.99 14.46
N LEU A 15 14.85 -27.56 13.75
CA LEU A 15 14.71 -27.20 12.34
C LEU A 15 15.62 -28.10 11.53
N SER A 16 15.03 -28.87 10.61
CA SER A 16 15.79 -29.83 9.81
C SER A 16 16.91 -29.10 9.05
N PRO A 17 18.08 -29.74 8.88
CA PRO A 17 19.19 -29.15 8.11
C PRO A 17 18.80 -28.90 6.63
N LEU A 18 17.66 -29.45 6.20
CA LEU A 18 17.10 -29.29 4.87
C LEU A 18 16.46 -27.91 4.68
N VAL A 19 15.78 -27.37 5.71
CA VAL A 19 15.19 -26.01 5.67
C VAL A 19 16.28 -24.93 5.68
N GLN A 20 17.35 -25.13 6.44
CA GLN A 20 18.49 -24.19 6.50
C GLN A 20 19.31 -24.13 5.20
N ARG A 21 19.28 -25.18 4.36
CA ARG A 21 19.92 -25.19 3.04
C ARG A 21 19.05 -24.60 1.93
N LEU A 22 17.73 -24.55 2.15
CA LEU A 22 16.74 -24.04 1.17
C LEU A 22 16.45 -22.55 1.33
N LEU A 23 16.66 -21.95 2.51
CA LEU A 23 16.67 -20.49 2.64
C LEU A 23 18.02 -19.95 2.14
N PRO A 24 18.05 -19.11 1.09
CA PRO A 24 19.29 -18.46 0.69
C PRO A 24 19.68 -17.47 1.79
N GLN A 25 20.62 -17.87 2.65
CA GLN A 25 21.23 -16.99 3.65
C GLN A 25 21.88 -15.74 3.01
N ALA A 26 22.10 -15.78 1.69
CA ALA A 26 22.61 -14.69 0.86
C ALA A 26 21.60 -13.56 0.58
N LEU A 27 20.29 -13.76 0.72
CA LEU A 27 19.28 -12.71 0.46
C LEU A 27 18.98 -11.83 1.67
N LEU A 28 19.42 -12.25 2.86
CA LEU A 28 19.15 -11.57 4.14
C LEU A 28 20.42 -10.99 4.77
N GLY A 29 21.51 -10.88 4.00
CA GLY A 29 22.75 -10.25 4.45
C GLY A 29 22.58 -8.75 4.66
N TRP A 30 23.24 -8.22 5.69
CA TRP A 30 23.30 -6.79 5.99
C TRP A 30 23.82 -5.94 4.80
N ASP A 31 24.56 -6.54 3.87
CA ASP A 31 25.05 -5.88 2.67
C ASP A 31 23.94 -5.53 1.67
N PHE A 32 22.94 -6.41 1.53
CA PHE A 32 21.77 -6.16 0.67
C PHE A 32 20.82 -5.15 1.33
N LEU A 33 20.58 -5.30 2.63
CA LEU A 33 19.73 -4.41 3.42
C LEU A 33 20.34 -3.01 3.55
N GLY A 34 21.65 -2.88 3.75
CA GLY A 34 22.34 -1.60 3.91
C GLY A 34 22.25 -0.71 2.66
N GLY A 35 22.42 -1.29 1.46
CA GLY A 35 22.26 -0.56 0.21
C GLY A 35 20.83 -0.14 -0.10
N PHE A 36 19.84 -0.97 0.28
CA PHE A 36 18.43 -0.67 0.09
C PHE A 36 17.89 0.35 1.12
N LEU A 37 18.26 0.21 2.39
CA LEU A 37 17.85 1.11 3.49
C LEU A 37 18.48 2.51 3.37
N LEU A 38 19.69 2.62 2.81
CA LEU A 38 20.38 3.89 2.57
C LEU A 38 20.18 4.44 1.14
N ALA A 39 19.21 3.91 0.39
CA ALA A 39 18.97 4.31 -0.99
C ALA A 39 18.48 5.77 -1.07
N THR A 40 19.42 6.70 -1.27
CA THR A 40 19.16 8.11 -1.50
C THR A 40 19.18 8.41 -3.01
N PRO A 41 18.34 9.33 -3.50
CA PRO A 41 18.37 9.73 -4.90
C PRO A 41 19.73 10.40 -5.20
N LYS A 42 20.51 9.81 -6.11
CA LYS A 42 21.85 10.31 -6.45
C LYS A 42 21.84 11.72 -7.06
N LYS A 43 20.77 12.09 -7.78
CA LYS A 43 20.63 13.36 -8.52
C LYS A 43 19.17 13.83 -8.52
N ARG A 44 18.98 15.15 -8.58
CA ARG A 44 17.67 15.79 -8.74
C ARG A 44 17.07 15.47 -10.11
N THR A 45 15.79 15.11 -10.15
CA THR A 45 15.05 14.94 -11.41
C THR A 45 14.88 16.26 -12.16
N THR A 46 15.07 16.23 -13.48
CA THR A 46 14.85 17.39 -14.37
C THR A 46 13.36 17.72 -14.52
N HIS A 47 13.05 18.97 -14.91
CA HIS A 47 11.67 19.38 -15.19
C HIS A 47 10.99 18.50 -16.24
N ARG A 48 11.69 18.15 -17.34
CA ARG A 48 11.19 17.28 -18.40
C ARG A 48 10.82 15.90 -17.88
N THR A 49 11.71 15.25 -17.13
CA THR A 49 11.47 13.91 -16.60
C THR A 49 10.30 13.88 -15.61
N LYS A 50 10.13 14.94 -14.80
CA LYS A 50 8.97 15.08 -13.90
C LYS A 50 7.67 15.20 -14.69
N ARG A 51 7.64 16.02 -15.74
CA ARG A 51 6.45 16.24 -16.58
C ARG A 51 6.02 14.97 -17.31
N ILE A 52 6.95 14.25 -17.94
CA ILE A 52 6.66 12.99 -18.65
C ILE A 52 6.07 11.93 -17.69
N LYS A 53 6.62 11.81 -16.48
CA LYS A 53 6.10 10.87 -15.46
C LYS A 53 4.70 11.21 -14.95
N LEU A 54 4.33 12.49 -14.96
CA LEU A 54 3.01 12.96 -14.54
C LEU A 54 2.00 12.96 -15.68
N ALA A 55 2.45 13.06 -16.93
CA ALA A 55 1.60 13.13 -18.11
C ALA A 55 0.53 12.01 -18.15
N PRO A 56 0.83 10.71 -18.00
CA PRO A 56 -0.19 9.66 -18.14
C PRO A 56 -1.17 9.58 -16.96
N LYS A 57 -0.97 10.37 -15.89
CA LYS A 57 -1.77 10.31 -14.66
C LYS A 57 -2.93 11.32 -14.65
N TRP A 58 -3.51 11.62 -15.80
CA TRP A 58 -4.65 12.54 -15.88
C TRP A 58 -5.94 11.90 -15.36
N LEU A 59 -6.88 12.74 -14.93
CA LEU A 59 -8.22 12.31 -14.55
C LEU A 59 -8.97 11.83 -15.79
N LYS A 60 -9.45 10.58 -15.78
CA LYS A 60 -10.28 10.05 -16.86
C LYS A 60 -11.64 10.78 -16.84
N PRO A 61 -12.18 11.19 -18.00
CA PRO A 61 -13.49 11.82 -18.05
C PRO A 61 -14.58 10.85 -17.59
N MET A 62 -15.46 11.30 -16.70
CA MET A 62 -16.59 10.52 -16.21
C MET A 62 -17.71 10.52 -17.25
N LYS A 63 -18.06 9.33 -17.77
CA LYS A 63 -19.16 9.15 -18.76
C LYS A 63 -20.49 8.76 -18.13
N ASN A 64 -20.50 8.54 -16.82
CA ASN A 64 -21.61 7.95 -16.08
C ASN A 64 -22.50 8.99 -15.38
N ILE A 65 -22.57 10.20 -15.92
CA ILE A 65 -23.38 11.30 -15.39
C ILE A 65 -24.69 11.35 -16.20
N GLN A 66 -25.83 11.36 -15.52
CA GLN A 66 -27.17 11.45 -16.11
C GLN A 66 -28.01 12.43 -15.29
N GLN A 67 -29.05 13.00 -15.90
CA GLN A 67 -29.97 13.86 -15.17
C GLN A 67 -30.91 13.04 -14.27
N CYS A 68 -31.29 13.61 -13.13
CA CYS A 68 -32.29 13.03 -12.23
C CYS A 68 -33.70 13.27 -12.79
N PRO A 69 -34.58 12.24 -12.85
CA PRO A 69 -35.94 12.41 -13.36
C PRO A 69 -36.83 13.29 -12.48
N ILE A 70 -36.50 13.46 -11.19
CA ILE A 70 -37.33 14.19 -10.24
C ILE A 70 -36.91 15.66 -10.14
N CYS A 71 -35.61 15.92 -9.98
CA CYS A 71 -35.08 17.28 -9.73
C CYS A 71 -34.26 17.87 -10.88
N GLY A 72 -34.02 17.11 -11.96
CA GLY A 72 -33.19 17.54 -13.09
C GLY A 72 -31.68 17.66 -12.79
N ALA A 73 -31.24 17.50 -11.54
CA ALA A 73 -29.83 17.60 -11.19
C ALA A 73 -29.02 16.38 -11.69
N ASP A 74 -27.76 16.62 -12.02
CA ASP A 74 -26.84 15.57 -12.42
C ASP A 74 -26.59 14.55 -11.29
N LYS A 75 -26.71 13.27 -11.64
CA LYS A 75 -26.46 12.12 -10.77
C LYS A 75 -25.65 11.06 -11.50
N LEU A 76 -25.07 10.11 -10.77
CA LEU A 76 -24.41 8.96 -11.37
C LEU A 76 -25.44 7.89 -11.79
N ILE A 77 -25.14 7.09 -12.82
CA ILE A 77 -26.07 6.12 -13.46
C ILE A 77 -26.72 5.11 -12.49
N HIS A 78 -26.07 4.73 -11.39
CA HIS A 78 -26.61 3.73 -10.43
C HIS A 78 -26.76 4.27 -9.00
N HIS A 79 -26.67 5.59 -8.82
CA HIS A 79 -26.75 6.20 -7.50
C HIS A 79 -28.05 7.00 -7.36
N ILE A 80 -28.61 6.97 -6.15
CA ILE A 80 -29.73 7.83 -5.78
C ILE A 80 -29.26 9.29 -5.80
N CYS A 81 -30.12 10.19 -6.29
CA CYS A 81 -29.77 11.60 -6.37
C CYS A 81 -29.52 12.17 -4.95
N PRO A 82 -28.36 12.81 -4.70
CA PRO A 82 -28.04 13.35 -3.39
C PRO A 82 -28.95 14.50 -2.98
N LYS A 83 -29.47 15.29 -3.95
CA LYS A 83 -30.40 16.38 -3.67
C LYS A 83 -31.75 15.87 -3.19
N CYS A 84 -32.37 14.95 -3.94
CA CYS A 84 -33.64 14.34 -3.56
C CYS A 84 -33.55 13.59 -2.22
N LEU A 85 -32.43 12.90 -1.98
CA LEU A 85 -32.24 12.21 -0.70
C LEU A 85 -32.18 13.19 0.48
N LYS A 86 -31.53 14.35 0.32
CA LYS A 86 -31.44 15.38 1.36
C LYS A 86 -32.81 15.98 1.68
N THR A 87 -33.61 16.30 0.67
CA THR A 87 -34.95 16.87 0.89
C THR A 87 -35.87 15.88 1.60
N LEU A 88 -35.82 14.59 1.23
CA LEU A 88 -36.61 13.55 1.90
C LEU A 88 -36.21 13.36 3.37
N LYS A 89 -34.90 13.40 3.68
CA LYS A 89 -34.40 13.31 5.05
C LYS A 89 -34.76 14.52 5.92
N GLN A 90 -34.87 15.71 5.34
CA GLN A 90 -35.25 16.93 6.05
C GLN A 90 -36.75 17.01 6.36
N ALA A 91 -37.56 16.34 5.55
CA ALA A 91 -39.01 16.28 5.73
C ALA A 91 -39.47 15.24 6.77
N GLN A 92 -38.54 14.44 7.28
CA GLN A 92 -38.73 13.46 8.36
C GLN A 92 -38.35 14.08 9.71
#